data_AF-F8GDB1-F1
#
_entry.id   AF-F8GDB1-F1
#
_cell.length_a   1.000
_cell.length_b   1.000
_cell.length_c   1.000
_cell.angle_alpha   90.00
_cell.angle_beta   90.00
_cell.angle_gamma   90.00
#
_symmetry.space_group_name_H-M   'P 1'
#
loop_
_entity.id
_entity.type
_entity.pdbx_description
1 polymer ?
#
loop_
_entity_poly.entity_id
_entity_poly.type
_entity_poly.pdbx_seq_one_letter_code
_entity_poly.pdbx_strand_id
1 'polypeptide(L)'
;MDQIIAALVGGFLAAGTAWFLQNRLEATRLQRLKQLLIIGISDDLKSSIELYSRVIDEWEKGQIVWFTTLNELRESRQTYLKNRDWMVLVNDEELRQKLFKYYHRSADHINLLENQQRRKYEIQAKLNDVVRDLQLRNNVLVREHALEQAVGLMHAENQELVSLNSITPQGIQRMRDFKGEAKELLDAFSKGNDV
;
A
#
# COMPACT_ATOMS: atom_id res chain seq x y z
N MET A 1 -10.15 -50.89 -46.60
CA MET A 1 -10.67 -50.54 -45.26
C MET A 1 -9.54 -50.20 -44.29
N ASP A 2 -8.41 -50.92 -44.34
CA ASP A 2 -7.30 -50.75 -43.38
C ASP A 2 -6.66 -49.35 -43.37
N GLN A 3 -6.56 -48.67 -44.51
CA GLN A 3 -6.03 -47.30 -44.58
C GLN A 3 -6.92 -46.26 -43.89
N ILE A 4 -8.24 -46.45 -43.91
CA ILE A 4 -9.21 -45.54 -43.26
C ILE A 4 -9.17 -45.74 -41.74
N ILE A 5 -9.05 -46.99 -41.27
CA ILE A 5 -8.90 -47.32 -39.86
C ILE A 5 -7.56 -46.80 -39.32
N ALA A 6 -6.47 -46.97 -40.07
CA ALA A 6 -5.16 -46.44 -39.69
C ALA A 6 -5.13 -44.89 -39.63
N ALA A 7 -5.80 -44.21 -40.57
CA ALA A 7 -5.92 -42.76 -40.55
C ALA A 7 -6.78 -42.26 -39.37
N LEU A 8 -7.87 -42.96 -39.04
CA LEU A 8 -8.71 -42.67 -37.88
C LEU A 8 -7.94 -42.87 -36.56
N VAL A 9 -7.22 -43.98 -36.42
CA VAL A 9 -6.40 -44.28 -35.23
C VAL A 9 -5.22 -43.29 -35.12
N GLY A 10 -4.57 -42.96 -36.24
CA GLY A 10 -3.50 -41.95 -36.29
C GLY A 10 -4.00 -40.55 -35.94
N GLY A 11 -5.17 -40.15 -36.42
CA GLY A 11 -5.81 -38.88 -36.08
C GLY A 11 -6.22 -38.79 -34.62
N PHE A 12 -6.75 -39.88 -34.04
CA PHE A 12 -7.13 -39.93 -32.62
C PHE A 12 -5.92 -39.89 -31.69
N LEU A 13 -4.83 -40.59 -32.04
CA LEU A 13 -3.57 -40.56 -31.30
C LEU A 13 -2.88 -39.19 -31.42
N ALA A 14 -2.90 -38.56 -32.60
CA ALA A 14 -2.37 -37.22 -32.80
C ALA A 14 -3.18 -36.16 -32.02
N ALA A 15 -4.51 -36.26 -32.02
CA ALA A 15 -5.36 -35.37 -31.23
C ALA A 15 -5.19 -35.56 -29.72
N GLY A 16 -5.10 -36.81 -29.25
CA GLY A 16 -4.87 -37.12 -27.83
C GLY A 16 -3.49 -36.67 -27.34
N THR A 17 -2.44 -36.84 -28.16
CA THR A 17 -1.09 -36.36 -27.84
C THR A 17 -0.98 -34.84 -27.89
N ALA A 18 -1.63 -34.17 -28.85
CA ALA A 18 -1.70 -32.71 -28.91
C ALA A 18 -2.42 -32.13 -27.69
N TRP A 19 -3.56 -32.70 -27.30
CA TRP A 19 -4.30 -32.31 -26.10
C TRP A 19 -3.48 -32.52 -24.81
N PHE A 20 -2.80 -33.67 -24.68
CA PHE A 20 -1.94 -33.95 -23.53
C PHE A 20 -0.75 -32.99 -23.44
N LEU A 21 -0.08 -32.70 -24.57
CA LEU A 21 1.02 -31.74 -24.63
C LEU A 21 0.55 -30.33 -24.30
N GLN A 22 -0.61 -29.92 -24.81
CA GLN A 22 -1.21 -28.62 -24.49
C GLN A 22 -1.52 -28.51 -23.00
N ASN A 23 -2.16 -29.51 -22.39
CA ASN A 23 -2.44 -29.53 -20.95
C ASN A 23 -1.16 -29.45 -20.11
N ARG A 24 -0.10 -30.17 -20.50
CA ARG A 24 1.20 -30.09 -19.83
C ARG A 24 1.80 -28.69 -19.93
N LEU A 25 1.77 -28.08 -21.11
CA LEU A 25 2.26 -26.71 -21.32
C LEU A 25 1.47 -25.69 -20.51
N GLU A 26 0.14 -25.82 -20.47
CA GLU A 26 -0.73 -24.96 -19.67
C GLU A 26 -0.45 -25.12 -18.17
N ALA A 27 -0.29 -26.35 -17.68
CA ALA A 27 0.07 -26.62 -16.29
C ALA A 27 1.43 -25.99 -15.92
N THR A 28 2.45 -26.14 -16.78
CA THR A 28 3.77 -25.51 -16.56
C THR A 28 3.69 -23.99 -16.58
N ARG A 29 2.90 -23.40 -17.49
CA ARG A 29 2.68 -21.94 -17.54
C ARG A 29 2.00 -21.45 -16.27
N LEU A 30 0.96 -22.15 -15.80
CA LEU A 30 0.23 -21.82 -14.58
C LEU A 30 1.15 -21.88 -13.36
N GLN A 31 1.98 -22.94 -13.26
CA GLN A 31 2.95 -23.09 -12.17
C GLN A 31 3.98 -21.96 -12.17
N ARG A 32 4.53 -21.62 -13.34
CA ARG A 32 5.48 -20.50 -13.48
C ARG A 32 4.82 -19.17 -13.10
N LEU A 33 3.58 -18.97 -13.51
CA LEU A 33 2.86 -17.74 -13.19
C LEU A 33 2.55 -17.64 -11.70
N LYS A 34 2.16 -18.75 -11.06
CA LYS A 34 2.00 -18.84 -9.60
C LYS A 34 3.31 -18.48 -8.88
N GLN A 35 4.44 -19.02 -9.33
CA GLN A 35 5.76 -18.70 -8.75
C GLN A 35 6.10 -17.22 -8.90
N LEU A 36 5.91 -16.64 -10.09
CA LEU A 36 6.16 -15.22 -10.34
C LEU A 36 5.26 -14.32 -9.48
N LEU A 37 3.99 -14.70 -9.30
CA LEU A 37 3.07 -13.99 -8.43
C LEU A 37 3.56 -14.00 -6.97
N ILE A 38 3.96 -15.18 -6.46
CA ILE A 38 4.43 -15.32 -5.08
C ILE A 38 5.72 -14.52 -4.85
N ILE A 39 6.65 -14.56 -5.81
CA ILE A 39 7.88 -13.75 -5.76
C ILE A 39 7.52 -12.27 -5.74
N GLY A 40 6.63 -11.82 -6.63
CA GLY A 40 6.19 -10.43 -6.69
C GLY A 40 5.54 -9.96 -5.39
N ILE A 41 4.66 -10.76 -4.78
CA ILE A 41 4.05 -10.45 -3.48
C ILE A 41 5.12 -10.38 -2.39
N SER A 42 6.05 -11.34 -2.38
CA SER A 42 7.09 -11.41 -1.35
C SER A 42 8.05 -10.22 -1.43
N ASP A 43 8.46 -9.82 -2.64
CA ASP A 43 9.32 -8.66 -2.84
C ASP A 43 8.60 -7.35 -2.53
N ASP A 44 7.31 -7.25 -2.84
CA ASP A 44 6.46 -6.13 -2.44
C ASP A 44 6.30 -6.03 -0.91
N LEU A 45 6.11 -7.16 -0.21
CA LEU A 45 6.05 -7.19 1.25
C LEU A 45 7.38 -6.78 1.88
N LYS A 46 8.52 -7.23 1.35
CA LYS A 46 9.86 -6.78 1.80
C LYS A 46 10.02 -5.28 1.63
N SER A 47 9.72 -4.76 0.44
CA SER A 47 9.77 -3.33 0.15
C SER A 47 8.85 -2.54 1.10
N SER A 48 7.63 -3.04 1.32
CA SER A 48 6.68 -2.45 2.26
C SER A 48 7.24 -2.36 3.69
N ILE A 49 7.90 -3.41 4.18
CA ILE A 49 8.51 -3.42 5.52
C ILE A 49 9.58 -2.34 5.65
N GLU A 50 10.40 -2.15 4.61
CA GLU A 50 11.40 -1.08 4.55
C GLU A 50 10.74 0.30 4.57
N LEU A 51 9.72 0.50 3.72
CA LEU A 51 9.00 1.78 3.65
C LEU A 51 8.28 2.12 4.95
N TYR A 52 7.63 1.16 5.61
CA TYR A 52 7.05 1.40 6.94
C TYR A 52 8.13 1.79 7.95
N SER A 53 9.30 1.14 7.91
CA SER A 53 10.42 1.51 8.79
C SER A 53 10.84 2.95 8.54
N ARG A 54 10.92 3.37 7.27
CA ARG A 54 11.22 4.75 6.91
C ARG A 54 10.18 5.74 7.45
N VAL A 55 8.88 5.45 7.29
CA VAL A 55 7.80 6.31 7.85
C VAL A 55 7.93 6.46 9.37
N ILE A 56 8.20 5.35 10.07
CA ILE A 56 8.37 5.36 11.54
C ILE A 56 9.58 6.21 11.93
N ASP A 57 10.71 6.03 11.26
CA ASP A 57 11.95 6.78 11.50
C ASP A 57 11.78 8.28 11.22
N GLU A 58 11.11 8.64 10.12
CA GLU A 58 10.79 10.03 9.75
C GLU A 58 9.97 10.70 10.86
N TRP A 59 8.95 10.01 11.36
CA TRP A 59 8.12 10.50 12.44
C TRP A 59 8.91 10.63 13.75
N GLU A 60 9.67 9.61 14.15
CA GLU A 60 10.43 9.63 15.40
C GLU A 60 11.50 10.74 15.42
N LYS A 61 12.13 11.03 14.27
CA LYS A 61 13.17 12.06 14.16
C LYS A 61 12.63 13.47 13.96
N GLY A 62 11.54 13.62 13.20
CA GLY A 62 11.08 14.93 12.72
C GLY A 62 9.63 15.27 13.01
N GLN A 63 8.83 14.35 13.54
CA GLN A 63 7.37 14.48 13.67
C GLN A 63 6.69 14.85 12.33
N ILE A 64 7.33 14.45 11.24
CA ILE A 64 6.94 14.70 9.85
C ILE A 64 7.05 13.37 9.13
N VAL A 65 6.06 13.05 8.30
CA VAL A 65 6.13 11.92 7.36
C VAL A 65 6.21 12.50 5.96
N TRP A 66 7.17 12.05 5.17
CA TRP A 66 7.32 12.54 3.80
C TRP A 66 6.25 11.94 2.89
N PHE A 67 5.58 12.82 2.12
CA PHE A 67 4.59 12.40 1.12
C PHE A 67 5.16 11.44 0.08
N THR A 68 6.45 11.53 -0.24
CA THR A 68 7.15 10.61 -1.15
C THR A 68 7.09 9.18 -0.62
N THR A 69 7.40 8.97 0.67
CA THR A 69 7.38 7.65 1.30
C THR A 69 5.96 7.08 1.38
N LEU A 70 4.96 7.92 1.66
CA LEU A 70 3.55 7.50 1.63
C LEU A 70 3.07 7.14 0.21
N ASN A 71 3.53 7.88 -0.80
CA ASN A 71 3.21 7.60 -2.20
C ASN A 71 3.81 6.27 -2.66
N GLU A 72 5.07 5.98 -2.31
CA GLU A 72 5.71 4.69 -2.60
C GLU A 72 4.90 3.52 -2.01
N LEU A 73 4.47 3.63 -0.75
CA LEU A 73 3.58 2.63 -0.14
C LEU A 73 2.25 2.50 -0.88
N ARG A 74 1.63 3.62 -1.26
CA ARG A 74 0.34 3.64 -1.96
C ARG A 74 0.43 2.98 -3.35
N GLU A 75 1.51 3.24 -4.09
CA GLU A 75 1.75 2.64 -5.41
C GLU A 75 1.91 1.11 -5.34
N SER A 76 2.62 0.63 -4.32
CA SER A 76 2.69 -0.80 -4.00
C SER A 76 1.30 -1.40 -3.79
N ARG A 77 0.44 -0.75 -2.99
CA ARG A 77 -0.95 -1.22 -2.78
C ARG A 77 -1.80 -1.19 -4.04
N GLN A 78 -1.67 -0.17 -4.87
CA GLN A 78 -2.40 -0.09 -6.13
C GLN A 78 -1.98 -1.19 -7.11
N THR A 79 -0.70 -1.54 -7.14
CA THR A 79 -0.19 -2.63 -7.98
C THR A 79 -0.86 -3.95 -7.59
N TYR A 80 -1.00 -4.23 -6.30
CA TYR A 80 -1.74 -5.39 -5.82
C TYR A 80 -3.24 -5.33 -6.21
N LEU A 81 -3.91 -4.20 -5.94
CA LEU A 81 -5.34 -4.04 -6.23
C LEU A 81 -5.66 -4.22 -7.72
N LYS A 82 -4.77 -3.78 -8.62
CA LYS A 82 -4.89 -3.97 -10.07
C LYS A 82 -4.70 -5.42 -10.51
N ASN A 83 -3.95 -6.21 -9.75
CA ASN A 83 -3.65 -7.62 -10.04
C ASN A 83 -4.46 -8.60 -9.18
N ARG A 84 -5.56 -8.13 -8.56
CA ARG A 84 -6.37 -8.90 -7.61
C ARG A 84 -6.87 -10.23 -8.17
N ASP A 85 -7.18 -10.30 -9.46
CA ASP A 85 -7.74 -11.50 -10.06
C ASP A 85 -6.73 -12.65 -10.12
N TRP A 86 -5.43 -12.34 -10.14
CA TRP A 86 -4.36 -13.33 -10.10
C TRP A 86 -4.20 -13.98 -8.73
N MET A 87 -4.74 -13.37 -7.66
CA MET A 87 -4.63 -13.87 -6.29
C MET A 87 -5.33 -15.21 -6.07
N VAL A 88 -6.24 -15.61 -6.97
CA VAL A 88 -6.85 -16.95 -6.96
C VAL A 88 -5.80 -18.07 -7.07
N LEU A 89 -4.60 -17.77 -7.58
CA LEU A 89 -3.50 -18.72 -7.71
C LEU A 89 -2.78 -19.00 -6.38
N VAL A 90 -3.06 -18.22 -5.33
CA VAL A 90 -2.67 -18.55 -3.96
C VAL A 90 -3.69 -19.55 -3.41
N ASN A 91 -3.27 -20.83 -3.37
CA ASN A 91 -4.14 -21.95 -3.00
C ASN A 91 -4.63 -21.86 -1.54
N ASP A 92 -3.79 -21.36 -0.63
CA ASP A 92 -4.15 -21.16 0.77
C ASP A 92 -5.16 -20.03 0.88
N GLU A 93 -6.42 -20.40 1.16
CA GLU A 93 -7.51 -19.46 1.31
C GLU A 93 -7.33 -18.51 2.49
N GLU A 94 -6.83 -19.00 3.62
CA GLU A 94 -6.65 -18.18 4.82
C GLU A 94 -5.56 -17.12 4.58
N LEU A 95 -4.43 -17.53 4.00
CA LEU A 95 -3.34 -16.63 3.62
C LEU A 95 -3.82 -15.59 2.60
N ARG A 96 -4.54 -16.04 1.56
CA ARG A 96 -5.11 -15.15 0.54
C ARG A 96 -6.06 -14.12 1.15
N GLN A 97 -6.95 -14.52 2.06
CA GLN A 97 -7.85 -13.61 2.75
C GLN A 97 -7.10 -12.61 3.66
N LYS A 98 -6.08 -13.06 4.39
CA LYS A 98 -5.23 -12.18 5.20
C LYS A 98 -4.52 -11.14 4.32
N LEU A 99 -3.99 -11.56 3.18
CA LEU A 99 -3.31 -10.67 2.24
C LEU A 99 -4.28 -9.61 1.67
N PHE A 100 -5.49 -10.00 1.24
CA PHE A 100 -6.49 -9.04 0.79
C PHE A 100 -6.83 -7.99 1.86
N LYS A 101 -7.08 -8.44 3.10
CA LYS A 101 -7.40 -7.55 4.22
C LYS A 101 -6.25 -6.59 4.50
N TYR A 102 -5.01 -7.10 4.47
CA TYR A 102 -3.80 -6.29 4.67
C TYR A 102 -3.67 -5.18 3.61
N TYR A 103 -3.71 -5.53 2.32
CA TYR A 103 -3.55 -4.55 1.25
C TYR A 103 -4.66 -3.50 1.25
N HIS A 104 -5.91 -3.91 1.52
CA HIS A 104 -7.04 -2.98 1.58
C HIS A 104 -6.93 -2.03 2.78
N ARG A 105 -6.78 -2.57 4.00
CA ARG A 105 -6.73 -1.76 5.22
C ARG A 105 -5.51 -0.83 5.25
N SER A 106 -4.37 -1.31 4.76
CA SER A 106 -3.16 -0.47 4.71
C SER A 106 -3.31 0.65 3.68
N ALA A 107 -3.93 0.41 2.52
CA ALA A 107 -4.19 1.46 1.53
C ALA A 107 -5.09 2.57 2.09
N ASP A 108 -6.20 2.19 2.75
CA ASP A 108 -7.12 3.15 3.36
C ASP A 108 -6.41 3.99 4.43
N HIS A 109 -5.58 3.35 5.25
CA HIS A 109 -4.83 4.03 6.29
C HIS A 109 -3.76 4.98 5.75
N ILE A 110 -3.06 4.60 4.69
CA ILE A 110 -2.08 5.47 4.01
C ILE A 110 -2.79 6.73 3.49
N ASN A 111 -3.94 6.57 2.82
CA ASN A 111 -4.72 7.70 2.31
C ASN A 111 -5.20 8.60 3.46
N LEU A 112 -5.66 8.02 4.57
CA LEU A 112 -6.07 8.77 5.76
C LEU A 112 -4.92 9.61 6.32
N LEU A 113 -3.74 9.00 6.49
CA LEU A 113 -2.56 9.68 7.02
C LEU A 113 -2.08 10.79 6.08
N GLU A 114 -2.10 10.54 4.77
CA GLU A 114 -1.77 11.54 3.75
C GLU A 114 -2.72 12.75 3.85
N ASN A 115 -4.03 12.51 3.93
CA ASN A 115 -5.03 13.56 4.04
C ASN A 115 -4.88 14.37 5.33
N GLN A 116 -4.60 13.71 6.46
CA GLN A 116 -4.35 14.36 7.75
C GLN A 116 -3.10 15.27 7.69
N GLN A 117 -2.00 14.77 7.11
CA GLN A 117 -0.77 15.56 6.94
C GLN A 117 -0.99 16.74 6.00
N ARG A 118 -1.67 16.53 4.87
CA ARG A 118 -2.00 17.59 3.91
C ARG A 118 -2.83 18.69 4.57
N ARG A 119 -3.87 18.29 5.30
CA ARG A 119 -4.73 19.24 6.01
C ARG A 119 -3.99 20.02 7.08
N LYS A 120 -3.10 19.36 7.82
CA LYS A 120 -2.19 20.01 8.77
C LYS A 120 -1.35 21.11 8.10
N TYR A 121 -0.73 20.80 6.95
CA TYR A 121 0.06 21.77 6.21
C TYR A 121 -0.77 22.93 5.64
N GLU A 122 -1.98 22.67 5.16
CA GLU A 122 -2.91 23.72 4.70
C GLU A 122 -3.25 24.71 5.82
N ILE A 123 -3.56 24.20 7.02
CA ILE A 123 -3.85 25.04 8.19
C ILE A 123 -2.62 25.88 8.57
N GLN A 124 -1.44 25.27 8.59
CA GLN A 124 -0.18 25.96 8.92
C GLN A 124 0.18 27.03 7.87
N ALA A 125 -0.03 26.75 6.59
CA ALA A 125 0.17 27.73 5.52
C ALA A 125 -0.79 28.92 5.67
N LYS A 126 -2.09 28.65 5.88
CA LYS A 126 -3.10 29.69 6.13
C LYS A 126 -2.76 30.54 7.36
N LEU A 127 -2.27 29.93 8.43
CA LEU A 127 -1.81 30.65 9.63
C LEU A 127 -0.68 31.62 9.30
N ASN A 128 0.32 31.18 8.54
CA ASN A 128 1.44 32.03 8.13
C ASN A 128 0.97 33.22 7.27
N ASP A 129 0.02 33.00 6.37
CA ASP A 129 -0.55 34.06 5.54
C ASP A 129 -1.29 35.10 6.39
N VAL A 130 -2.12 34.66 7.35
CA VAL A 130 -2.83 35.56 8.27
C VAL A 130 -1.86 36.36 9.14
N VAL A 131 -0.83 35.71 9.69
CA VAL A 131 0.20 36.39 10.49
C VAL A 131 0.89 37.46 9.64
N ARG A 132 1.29 37.13 8.42
CA ARG A 132 1.92 38.08 7.48
C ARG A 132 1.00 39.26 7.19
N ASP A 133 -0.27 39.02 6.91
CA ASP A 133 -1.26 40.07 6.62
C ASP A 133 -1.46 41.01 7.82
N LEU A 134 -1.50 40.47 9.04
CA LEU A 134 -1.58 41.27 10.26
C LEU A 134 -0.36 42.16 10.45
N GLN A 135 0.84 41.62 10.19
CA GLN A 135 2.08 42.38 10.28
C GLN A 135 2.20 43.46 9.19
N LEU A 136 1.70 43.21 7.98
CA LEU A 136 1.68 44.20 6.90
C LEU A 136 0.70 45.35 7.19
N ARG A 137 -0.44 45.05 7.84
CA ARG A 137 -1.42 46.07 8.25
C ARG A 137 -0.96 46.86 9.46
N ASN A 138 -0.10 46.29 10.30
CA ASN A 138 0.45 46.94 11.47
C ASN A 138 1.95 46.63 11.61
N ASN A 139 2.78 47.50 11.03
CA ASN A 139 4.25 47.36 11.02
C ASN A 139 4.90 47.37 12.42
N VAL A 140 4.15 47.72 13.47
CA VAL A 140 4.63 47.70 14.87
C VAL A 140 4.28 46.37 15.56
N LEU A 141 3.44 45.53 14.93
CA LEU A 141 2.99 44.27 15.50
C LEU A 141 4.09 43.21 15.45
N VAL A 142 4.64 42.89 16.61
CA VAL A 142 5.61 41.81 16.78
C VAL A 142 4.96 40.46 16.44
N ARG A 143 5.74 39.56 15.83
CA ARG A 143 5.27 38.27 15.31
C ARG A 143 4.47 37.44 16.33
N GLU A 144 4.89 37.42 17.59
CA GLU A 144 4.20 36.67 18.66
C GLU A 144 2.77 37.17 18.86
N HIS A 145 2.57 38.48 18.93
CA HIS A 145 1.24 39.08 19.08
C HIS A 145 0.38 38.90 17.82
N ALA A 146 1.01 38.94 16.64
CA ALA A 146 0.34 38.63 15.38
C ALA A 146 -0.12 37.17 15.33
N LEU A 147 0.66 36.24 15.88
CA LEU A 147 0.32 34.82 15.95
C LEU A 147 -0.85 34.57 16.90
N GLU A 148 -0.86 35.18 18.09
CA GLU A 148 -2.00 35.09 19.01
C GLU A 148 -3.29 35.61 18.38
N GLN A 149 -3.23 36.77 17.70
CA GLN A 149 -4.37 37.32 16.98
C GLN A 149 -4.81 36.42 15.83
N ALA A 150 -3.87 35.87 15.05
CA ALA A 150 -4.18 34.96 13.95
C ALA A 150 -4.85 33.67 14.44
N VAL A 151 -4.39 33.10 15.55
CA VAL A 151 -5.01 31.92 16.19
C VAL A 151 -6.44 32.25 16.66
N GLY A 152 -6.66 33.45 17.21
CA GLY A 152 -7.99 33.92 17.57
C GLY A 152 -8.94 34.03 16.36
N LEU A 153 -8.44 34.50 15.22
CA LEU A 153 -9.19 34.59 13.97
C LEU A 153 -9.44 33.23 13.30
N MET A 154 -8.56 32.26 13.54
CA MET A 154 -8.60 30.90 12.98
C MET A 154 -9.00 29.86 14.02
N HIS A 155 -9.98 30.18 14.88
CA HIS A 155 -10.33 29.34 16.02
C HIS A 155 -10.71 27.90 15.62
N ALA A 156 -11.51 27.75 14.56
CA ALA A 156 -11.95 26.44 14.07
C ALA A 156 -10.77 25.61 13.53
N GLU A 157 -9.91 26.22 12.72
CA GLU A 157 -8.72 25.56 12.19
C GLU A 157 -7.70 25.22 13.28
N ASN A 158 -7.60 26.05 14.33
CA ASN A 158 -6.76 25.73 15.47
C ASN A 158 -7.27 24.51 16.25
N GLN A 159 -8.59 24.41 16.47
CA GLN A 159 -9.19 23.20 17.07
C GLN A 159 -8.94 21.95 16.21
N GLU A 160 -9.10 22.08 14.89
CA GLU A 160 -8.80 21.01 13.94
C GLU A 160 -7.33 20.58 14.00
N LEU A 161 -6.40 21.55 14.03
CA LEU A 161 -4.96 21.28 14.14
C LEU A 161 -4.60 20.56 15.45
N VAL A 162 -5.23 20.94 16.57
CA VAL A 162 -5.06 20.24 17.86
C VAL A 162 -5.56 18.80 17.76
N SER A 163 -6.70 18.57 17.12
CA SER A 163 -7.22 17.22 16.86
C SER A 163 -6.30 16.40 15.96
N LEU A 164 -5.79 16.98 14.87
CA LEU A 164 -4.85 16.31 13.97
C LEU A 164 -3.56 15.92 14.70
N ASN A 165 -3.02 16.81 15.52
CA ASN A 165 -1.79 16.53 16.29
C ASN A 165 -1.99 15.44 17.36
N SER A 166 -3.19 15.24 17.88
CA SER A 166 -3.47 14.16 18.83
C SER A 166 -3.71 12.80 18.17
N ILE A 167 -4.27 12.78 16.95
CA ILE A 167 -4.60 11.56 16.21
C ILE A 167 -3.40 11.04 15.38
N THR A 168 -2.57 11.93 14.83
CA THR A 168 -1.43 11.53 13.97
C THR A 168 -0.50 10.50 14.62
N PRO A 169 -0.11 10.61 15.91
CA PRO A 169 0.70 9.58 16.58
C PRO A 169 0.06 8.19 16.56
N GLN A 170 -1.27 8.10 16.68
CA GLN A 170 -2.01 6.84 16.59
C GLN A 170 -1.98 6.30 15.16
N GLY A 171 -2.06 7.20 14.17
CA GLY A 171 -1.86 6.88 12.76
C GLY A 171 -0.49 6.24 12.49
N ILE A 172 0.58 6.75 13.12
CA ILE A 172 1.93 6.18 13.01
C ILE A 172 2.03 4.85 13.74
N GLN A 173 1.41 4.71 14.92
CA GLN A 173 1.37 3.42 15.61
C GLN A 173 0.75 2.34 14.72
N ARG A 174 -0.32 2.65 14.00
CA ARG A 174 -0.95 1.72 13.07
C ARG A 174 -0.03 1.34 11.90
N MET A 175 0.89 2.21 11.48
CA MET A 175 1.94 1.85 10.50
C MET A 175 2.91 0.80 11.06
N ARG A 176 3.22 0.84 12.37
CA ARG A 176 4.00 -0.22 13.04
C ARG A 176 3.25 -1.56 13.01
N ASP A 177 1.94 -1.54 13.25
CA ASP A 177 1.12 -2.74 13.19
C ASP A 177 1.14 -3.34 11.77
N PHE A 178 0.94 -2.50 10.73
CA PHE A 178 1.00 -2.98 9.34
C PHE A 178 2.39 -3.49 8.94
N LYS A 179 3.47 -2.94 9.49
CA LYS A 179 4.81 -3.51 9.33
C LYS A 179 4.89 -4.91 9.95
N GLY A 180 4.28 -5.12 11.11
CA GLY A 180 4.17 -6.45 11.75
C GLY A 180 3.38 -7.43 10.89
N GLU A 181 2.18 -7.03 10.46
CA GLU A 181 1.31 -7.82 9.56
C GLU A 181 2.06 -8.20 8.26
N ALA A 182 2.84 -7.29 7.69
CA ALA A 182 3.65 -7.54 6.49
C ALA A 182 4.72 -8.63 6.70
N LYS A 183 5.40 -8.61 7.85
CA LYS A 183 6.40 -9.64 8.22
C LYS A 183 5.76 -11.00 8.39
N GLU A 184 4.64 -11.06 9.09
CA GLU A 184 3.89 -12.31 9.31
C GLU A 184 3.44 -12.92 7.97
N LEU A 185 2.94 -12.09 7.05
CA LEU A 185 2.56 -12.52 5.71
C LEU A 185 3.77 -13.02 4.91
N LEU A 186 4.90 -12.31 4.95
CA LEU A 186 6.12 -12.70 4.26
C LEU A 186 6.67 -14.05 4.78
N ASP A 187 6.64 -14.25 6.09
CA ASP A 187 7.04 -15.51 6.73
C ASP A 187 6.11 -16.66 6.32
N ALA A 188 4.80 -16.40 6.24
CA ALA A 188 3.82 -17.39 5.79
C ALA A 188 4.04 -17.79 4.31
N PHE A 189 4.34 -16.84 3.43
CA PHE A 189 4.71 -17.14 2.03
C PHE A 189 6.01 -17.93 1.92
N SER A 190 6.98 -17.65 2.79
CA SER A 190 8.26 -18.38 2.79
C SER A 190 8.07 -19.84 3.22
N LYS A 191 7.24 -20.09 4.25
CA LYS A 191 6.93 -21.45 4.74
C LYS A 191 6.00 -22.24 3.84
N GLY A 192 5.08 -21.57 3.13
CA GLY A 192 4.14 -22.19 2.19
C GLY A 192 4.77 -22.58 0.85
N ASN A 193 6.02 -22.18 0.59
CA ASN A 193 6.76 -22.48 -0.64
C ASN A 193 7.68 -23.71 -0.55
N ASP A 194 7.77 -24.35 0.62
CA ASP A 194 8.55 -25.58 0.83
C ASP A 194 7.81 -26.87 0.40
N VAL A 195 6.77 -26.76 -0.43
CA VAL A 195 6.00 -27.89 -0.99
C VAL A 195 5.83 -27.80 -2.51
#